data_AF-A0A6J6DA61-F1
#
_entry.id   AF-A0A6J6DA61-F1
#
_cell.length_a   1.000
_cell.length_b   1.000
_cell.length_c   1.000
_cell.angle_alpha   90.00
_cell.angle_beta   90.00
_cell.angle_gamma   90.00
#
_symmetry.space_group_name_H-M   'P 1'
#
loop_
_entity.id
_entity.type
_entity.pdbx_description
1 polymer ?
#
loop_
_entity_poly.entity_id
_entity_poly.type
_entity_poly.pdbx_seq_one_letter_code
_entity_poly.pdbx_strand_id
1 'polypeptide(L)'
;MELSTIDKNRMTVAFLATAIALPLIFIASGRSSDATERPVAQVTTTTYDLGLTLDSEVDAPANLEGPVSVDQNGQGQVAYPADNSGRMVRGTATYRRFPDSAKTACATNLVPLGTTITVRNLNNGRKTTCVNINIGAISTSFDITLHTSVFEAIAELIDAPLPIELTW
;
A
#
# COMPACT_ATOMS: atom_id res chain seq x y z
N MET A 1 -24.49 42.92 3.68
CA MET A 1 -23.38 42.65 4.61
C MET A 1 -22.13 43.27 4.02
N GLU A 2 -21.71 44.41 4.54
CA GLU A 2 -20.47 45.08 4.14
C GLU A 2 -19.29 44.35 4.77
N LEU A 3 -18.47 43.64 3.97
CA LEU A 3 -17.24 43.03 4.45
C LEU A 3 -16.25 44.14 4.83
N SER A 4 -15.72 44.07 6.06
CA SER A 4 -14.65 44.94 6.54
C SER A 4 -13.43 44.87 5.61
N THR A 5 -12.71 45.98 5.47
CA THR A 5 -11.52 46.10 4.60
C THR A 5 -10.46 45.04 4.91
N ILE A 6 -10.37 44.63 6.18
CA ILE A 6 -9.47 43.57 6.63
C ILE A 6 -9.86 42.19 6.08
N ASP A 7 -11.15 41.86 6.02
CA ASP A 7 -11.61 40.57 5.47
C ASP A 7 -11.43 40.51 3.95
N LYS A 8 -11.61 41.64 3.26
CA LYS A 8 -11.31 41.76 1.82
C LYS A 8 -9.82 41.52 1.54
N ASN A 9 -8.93 42.06 2.36
CA ASN A 9 -7.49 41.85 2.22
C ASN A 9 -7.07 40.41 2.53
N ARG A 10 -7.70 39.74 3.51
CA ARG A 10 -7.40 38.34 3.82
C ARG A 10 -7.90 37.40 2.73
N MET A 11 -9.08 37.66 2.17
CA MET A 11 -9.67 36.86 1.09
C MET A 11 -8.89 36.99 -0.22
N THR A 12 -8.43 38.20 -0.57
CA THR A 12 -7.61 38.43 -1.78
C THR A 12 -6.23 37.76 -1.69
N VAL A 13 -5.58 37.82 -0.52
CA VAL A 13 -4.29 37.14 -0.29
C VAL A 13 -4.43 35.62 -0.40
N ALA A 14 -5.49 35.04 0.18
CA ALA A 14 -5.74 33.60 0.09
C ALA A 14 -5.98 33.16 -1.36
N PHE A 15 -6.73 33.95 -2.14
CA PHE A 15 -7.00 33.64 -3.54
C PHE A 15 -5.73 33.66 -4.40
N LEU A 16 -4.88 34.69 -4.25
CA LEU A 16 -3.61 34.80 -4.97
C LEU A 16 -2.64 33.67 -4.60
N ALA A 17 -2.55 33.32 -3.32
CA ALA A 17 -1.68 32.22 -2.88
C ALA A 17 -2.11 30.88 -3.49
N THR A 18 -3.42 30.62 -3.56
CA THR A 18 -3.96 29.37 -4.11
C THR A 18 -3.76 29.30 -5.63
N ALA A 19 -3.93 30.42 -6.34
CA ALA A 19 -3.73 30.51 -7.79
C ALA A 19 -2.27 30.22 -8.21
N ILE A 20 -1.30 30.53 -7.35
CA ILE A 20 0.13 30.29 -7.62
C ILE A 20 0.55 28.87 -7.19
N ALA A 21 0.01 28.35 -6.09
CA ALA A 21 0.41 27.05 -5.56
C ALA A 21 -0.01 25.87 -6.45
N LEU A 22 -1.21 25.92 -7.04
CA LEU A 22 -1.76 24.85 -7.88
C LEU A 22 -0.89 24.49 -9.11
N PRO A 23 -0.44 25.44 -9.95
CA PRO A 23 0.40 25.11 -11.11
C PRO A 23 1.79 24.59 -10.72
N LEU A 24 2.37 25.06 -9.60
CA LEU A 24 3.67 24.60 -9.12
C LEU A 24 3.64 23.13 -8.69
N ILE A 25 2.56 22.71 -8.02
CA ILE A 25 2.39 21.31 -7.62
C ILE A 25 2.26 20.39 -8.84
N PHE A 26 1.55 20.84 -9.89
CA PHE A 26 1.37 20.05 -11.10
C PHE A 26 2.69 19.83 -11.85
N ILE A 27 3.52 20.86 -11.97
CA ILE A 27 4.84 20.79 -12.63
C ILE A 27 5.82 19.92 -11.80
N ALA A 28 5.80 20.03 -10.47
CA ALA A 28 6.63 19.20 -9.61
C ALA A 28 6.22 17.71 -9.60
N SER A 29 4.97 17.40 -9.99
CA SER A 29 4.42 16.04 -10.03
C SER A 29 4.59 15.32 -11.37
N GLY A 30 5.47 15.82 -12.25
CA GLY A 30 5.78 15.24 -13.56
C GLY A 30 6.02 13.73 -13.49
N ARG A 31 5.09 12.97 -14.06
CA ARG A 31 5.14 11.51 -14.14
C ARG A 31 6.12 11.13 -15.25
N SER A 32 7.32 10.68 -14.88
CA SER A 32 8.27 10.11 -15.84
C SER A 32 7.79 8.72 -16.25
N SER A 33 7.11 8.62 -17.39
CA SER A 33 6.83 7.32 -18.02
C SER A 33 8.09 6.89 -18.78
N ASP A 34 8.92 6.09 -18.12
CA ASP A 34 10.08 5.46 -18.75
C ASP A 34 9.61 4.26 -19.58
N ALA A 35 9.37 4.48 -20.87
CA ALA A 35 9.12 3.41 -21.83
C ALA A 35 10.46 2.96 -22.41
N THR A 36 11.21 2.15 -21.66
CA THR A 36 12.40 1.47 -22.19
C THR A 36 11.96 0.25 -23.00
N GLU A 37 11.87 0.42 -24.33
CA GLU A 37 11.76 -0.67 -25.29
C GLU A 37 13.05 -1.52 -25.27
N ARG A 38 12.94 -2.82 -24.99
CA ARG A 38 14.07 -3.77 -25.07
C ARG A 38 14.27 -4.18 -26.53
N PRO A 39 15.46 -4.00 -27.14
CA PRO A 39 15.73 -4.54 -28.47
C PRO A 39 15.83 -6.07 -28.41
N VAL A 40 15.03 -6.75 -29.23
CA VAL A 40 15.14 -8.19 -29.49
C VAL A 40 16.47 -8.43 -30.21
N ALA A 41 17.32 -9.29 -29.64
CA ALA A 41 18.60 -9.65 -30.23
C ALA A 41 18.41 -10.37 -31.57
N GLN A 42 19.03 -9.83 -32.62
CA GLN A 42 19.11 -10.47 -33.93
C GLN A 42 20.03 -11.70 -33.83
N VAL A 43 19.49 -12.90 -34.08
CA VAL A 43 20.28 -14.13 -34.18
C VAL A 43 20.99 -14.14 -35.54
N THR A 44 22.32 -14.05 -35.52
CA THR A 44 23.15 -14.28 -36.71
C THR A 44 23.46 -15.77 -36.81
N THR A 45 22.89 -16.45 -37.81
CA THR A 45 23.33 -17.81 -38.18
C THR A 45 24.52 -17.70 -39.12
N THR A 46 25.73 -17.98 -38.62
CA THR A 46 26.90 -18.22 -39.47
C THR A 46 26.91 -19.68 -39.90
N THR A 47 26.60 -19.96 -41.16
CA THR A 47 26.88 -21.26 -41.79
C THR A 47 28.39 -21.36 -42.04
N TYR A 48 29.05 -22.26 -41.33
CA TYR A 48 30.47 -22.55 -41.49
C TYR A 48 30.61 -23.78 -42.41
N ASP A 49 31.01 -23.56 -43.66
CA ASP A 49 31.23 -24.63 -44.65
C ASP A 49 32.60 -25.28 -44.41
N LEU A 50 32.58 -26.54 -43.95
CA LEU A 50 33.76 -27.30 -43.55
C LEU A 50 34.38 -28.12 -44.70
N GLY A 51 33.86 -28.05 -45.94
CA GLY A 51 34.48 -28.73 -47.08
C GLY A 51 34.60 -30.25 -46.92
N LEU A 52 33.66 -30.88 -46.22
CA LEU A 52 33.57 -32.33 -46.05
C LEU A 52 32.50 -32.87 -47.00
N THR A 53 32.85 -33.87 -47.81
CA THR A 53 31.87 -34.59 -48.63
C THR A 53 30.92 -35.32 -47.69
N LEU A 54 29.66 -34.89 -47.68
CA LEU A 54 28.58 -35.55 -46.94
C LEU A 54 28.35 -36.93 -47.56
N ASP A 55 28.81 -37.97 -46.88
CA ASP A 55 28.30 -39.31 -47.13
C ASP A 55 26.84 -39.34 -46.67
N SER A 56 25.91 -39.72 -47.55
CA SER A 56 24.47 -39.61 -47.31
C SER A 56 23.94 -40.63 -46.29
N GLU A 57 24.81 -41.48 -45.75
CA GLU A 57 24.50 -42.54 -44.79
C GLU A 57 25.19 -42.29 -43.43
N VAL A 58 25.25 -41.04 -42.98
CA VAL A 58 25.72 -40.73 -41.62
C VAL A 58 24.52 -40.75 -40.68
N ASP A 59 24.58 -41.66 -39.71
CA ASP A 59 23.59 -41.80 -38.65
C ASP A 59 23.42 -40.46 -37.90
N ALA A 60 22.18 -40.07 -37.60
CA ALA A 60 21.88 -38.75 -37.04
C ALA A 60 22.66 -38.54 -35.72
N PRO A 61 23.24 -37.35 -35.47
CA PRO A 61 24.00 -37.12 -34.25
C PRO A 61 23.10 -37.34 -33.03
N ALA A 62 23.46 -38.35 -32.23
CA ALA A 62 22.78 -38.61 -30.96
C ALA A 62 23.13 -37.49 -29.99
N ASN A 63 22.19 -36.56 -29.75
CA ASN A 63 22.28 -35.65 -28.62
C ASN A 63 22.18 -36.50 -27.35
N LEU A 64 23.29 -36.60 -26.62
CA LEU A 64 23.28 -37.15 -25.27
C LEU A 64 22.54 -36.14 -24.39
N GLU A 65 21.26 -36.41 -24.12
CA GLU A 65 20.41 -35.59 -23.26
C GLU A 65 21.13 -35.43 -21.91
N GLY A 66 21.67 -34.24 -21.65
CA GLY A 66 22.30 -33.92 -20.38
C GLY A 66 21.29 -34.06 -19.23
N PRO A 67 21.75 -34.24 -17.98
CA PRO A 67 20.84 -34.37 -16.86
C PRO A 67 19.89 -33.17 -16.82
N VAL A 68 18.58 -33.45 -16.85
CA VAL A 68 17.55 -32.42 -16.72
C VAL A 68 17.79 -31.66 -15.41
N SER A 69 17.89 -30.34 -15.50
CA SER A 69 17.97 -29.50 -14.30
C SER A 69 16.73 -29.76 -13.45
N VAL A 70 16.94 -30.22 -12.21
CA VAL A 70 15.86 -30.32 -11.23
C VAL A 70 15.30 -28.91 -11.07
N ASP A 71 14.04 -28.72 -11.45
CA ASP A 71 13.32 -27.47 -11.21
C ASP A 71 13.42 -27.18 -9.71
N GLN A 72 14.12 -26.11 -9.35
CA GLN A 72 14.19 -25.72 -7.95
C GLN A 72 12.78 -25.28 -7.56
N ASN A 73 12.03 -26.21 -6.96
CA ASN A 73 10.76 -25.94 -6.30
C ASN A 73 10.97 -25.15 -4.98
N GLY A 74 11.95 -24.24 -4.98
CA GLY A 74 12.20 -23.28 -3.94
C GLY A 74 11.21 -22.14 -4.12
N GLN A 75 10.10 -22.22 -3.41
CA GLN A 75 9.25 -21.05 -3.15
C GLN A 75 10.08 -20.07 -2.32
N GLY A 76 10.91 -19.26 -2.97
CA GLY A 76 11.66 -18.20 -2.33
C GLY A 76 10.66 -17.25 -1.67
N GLN A 77 10.64 -17.22 -0.34
CA GLN A 77 9.83 -16.24 0.38
C GLN A 77 10.38 -14.85 0.08
N VAL A 78 9.69 -14.13 -0.81
CA VAL A 78 9.94 -12.70 -1.02
C VAL A 78 9.33 -11.97 0.18
N ALA A 79 10.17 -11.61 1.15
CA ALA A 79 9.75 -10.76 2.25
C ALA A 79 9.57 -9.32 1.74
N TYR A 80 8.31 -8.88 1.62
CA TYR A 80 8.02 -7.47 1.37
C TYR A 80 8.22 -6.68 2.67
N PRO A 81 8.98 -5.57 2.66
CA PRO A 81 9.03 -4.67 3.80
C PRO A 81 7.60 -4.21 4.15
N ALA A 82 7.26 -4.22 5.43
CA ALA A 82 6.00 -3.65 5.86
C ALA A 82 6.04 -2.14 5.57
N ASP A 83 5.07 -1.64 4.80
CA ASP A 83 4.89 -0.21 4.49
C ASP A 83 4.32 0.55 5.70
N ASN A 84 5.03 0.45 6.82
CA ASN A 84 4.64 1.02 8.10
C ASN A 84 5.70 2.06 8.47
N SER A 85 5.42 3.33 8.20
CA SER A 85 6.32 4.47 8.45
C SER A 85 6.39 4.91 9.93
N GLY A 86 5.98 4.04 10.88
CA GLY A 86 5.80 4.41 12.29
C GLY A 86 5.84 3.22 13.25
N ARG A 87 5.36 3.42 14.49
CA ARG A 87 5.21 2.33 15.46
C ARG A 87 4.07 1.43 15.03
N MET A 88 4.20 0.13 15.30
CA MET A 88 3.21 -0.86 14.91
C MET A 88 2.87 -1.75 16.09
N VAL A 89 1.57 -2.03 16.27
CA VAL A 89 1.09 -3.07 17.18
C VAL A 89 -0.07 -3.82 16.55
N ARG A 90 -0.12 -5.13 16.76
CA ARG A 90 -1.25 -5.97 16.34
C ARG A 90 -2.17 -6.22 17.51
N GLY A 91 -3.45 -6.34 17.21
CA GLY A 91 -4.46 -6.60 18.23
C GLY A 91 -5.80 -6.92 17.62
N THR A 92 -6.83 -6.78 18.45
CA THR A 92 -8.21 -7.10 18.11
C THR A 92 -9.07 -5.84 18.22
N ALA A 93 -9.82 -5.55 17.16
CA ALA A 93 -10.76 -4.43 17.12
C ALA A 93 -12.19 -4.90 17.40
N THR A 94 -12.90 -4.09 18.16
CA THR A 94 -14.35 -4.10 18.23
C THR A 94 -14.90 -2.70 17.97
N TYR A 95 -16.22 -2.55 17.93
CA TYR A 95 -16.88 -1.26 17.78
C TYR A 95 -17.77 -0.90 18.96
N ARG A 96 -17.97 0.39 19.14
CA ARG A 96 -18.98 0.95 20.05
C ARG A 96 -19.50 2.25 19.46
N ARG A 97 -20.75 2.57 19.75
CA ARG A 97 -21.31 3.88 19.43
C ARG A 97 -20.82 4.90 20.45
N PHE A 98 -20.01 5.86 20.00
CA PHE A 98 -19.57 7.02 20.78
C PHE A 98 -20.52 8.21 20.55
N PRO A 99 -20.42 9.30 21.34
CA PRO A 99 -21.21 10.50 21.11
C PRO A 99 -20.95 11.07 19.70
N ASP A 100 -21.94 11.80 19.16
CA ASP A 100 -21.85 12.36 17.80
C ASP A 100 -20.70 13.37 17.61
N SER A 101 -20.14 13.92 18.69
CA SER A 101 -18.94 14.76 18.67
C SER A 101 -17.65 13.99 18.38
N ALA A 102 -17.68 12.65 18.44
CA ALA A 102 -16.52 11.76 18.39
C ALA A 102 -16.65 10.67 17.30
N LYS A 103 -17.20 11.00 16.13
CA LYS A 103 -17.45 10.02 15.04
C LYS A 103 -16.19 9.38 14.45
N THR A 104 -15.05 10.05 14.54
CA THR A 104 -13.74 9.56 14.06
C THR A 104 -12.87 9.04 15.20
N ALA A 105 -13.44 8.87 16.39
CA ALA A 105 -12.70 8.50 17.57
C ALA A 105 -12.49 6.99 17.70
N CYS A 106 -11.43 6.65 18.42
CA CYS A 106 -11.18 5.32 18.95
C CYS A 106 -10.64 5.40 20.39
N ALA A 107 -10.68 4.28 21.09
CA ALA A 107 -10.19 4.14 22.45
C ALA A 107 -9.28 2.91 22.55
N THR A 108 -8.02 3.13 22.94
CA THR A 108 -7.02 2.07 23.17
C THR A 108 -5.98 2.52 24.20
N ASN A 109 -5.42 1.56 24.94
CA ASN A 109 -4.28 1.76 25.84
C ASN A 109 -2.92 1.51 25.16
N LEU A 110 -2.92 0.98 23.93
CA LEU A 110 -1.70 0.62 23.21
C LEU A 110 -1.01 1.83 22.55
N VAL A 111 -1.79 2.87 22.25
CA VAL A 111 -1.32 4.08 21.56
C VAL A 111 -1.56 5.29 22.47
N PRO A 112 -0.66 6.29 22.49
CA PRO A 112 -0.87 7.50 23.28
C PRO A 112 -2.17 8.25 22.91
N LEU A 113 -2.78 8.87 23.91
CA LEU A 113 -3.94 9.75 23.74
C LEU A 113 -3.63 10.91 22.77
N GLY A 114 -4.59 11.29 21.95
CA GLY A 114 -4.51 12.38 20.98
C GLY A 114 -3.84 12.00 19.66
N THR A 115 -3.36 10.77 19.53
CA THR A 115 -2.65 10.31 18.34
C THR A 115 -3.62 9.84 17.25
N THR A 116 -3.34 10.18 16.00
CA THR A 116 -4.04 9.62 14.84
C THR A 116 -3.47 8.25 14.52
N ILE A 117 -4.32 7.23 14.59
CA ILE A 117 -3.99 5.84 14.35
C ILE A 117 -4.52 5.43 12.98
N THR A 118 -3.69 4.78 12.18
CA THR A 118 -4.14 4.04 11.01
C THR A 118 -4.43 2.61 11.42
N VAL A 119 -5.69 2.20 11.29
CA VAL A 119 -6.20 0.88 11.60
C VAL A 119 -6.33 0.09 10.30
N ARG A 120 -5.61 -1.04 10.21
CA ARG A 120 -5.67 -1.96 9.07
C ARG A 120 -6.35 -3.25 9.50
N ASN A 121 -7.38 -3.67 8.77
CA ASN A 121 -7.97 -4.99 8.91
C ASN A 121 -7.04 -6.03 8.27
N LEU A 122 -6.65 -7.05 9.04
CA LEU A 122 -5.74 -8.11 8.58
C LEU A 122 -6.45 -9.16 7.70
N ASN A 123 -7.78 -9.27 7.77
CA ASN A 123 -8.55 -10.22 6.96
C ASN A 123 -8.69 -9.77 5.49
N ASN A 124 -8.84 -8.47 5.25
CA ASN A 124 -9.13 -7.94 3.90
C ASN A 124 -8.16 -6.82 3.44
N GLY A 125 -7.24 -6.38 4.30
CA GLY A 125 -6.27 -5.33 4.00
C GLY A 125 -6.81 -3.90 3.99
N ARG A 126 -8.10 -3.67 4.25
CA ARG A 126 -8.70 -2.33 4.29
C ARG A 126 -8.10 -1.50 5.43
N LYS A 127 -7.92 -0.21 5.19
CA LYS A 127 -7.36 0.74 6.15
C LYS A 127 -8.33 1.88 6.43
N THR A 128 -8.36 2.35 7.66
CA THR A 128 -9.06 3.57 8.07
C THR A 128 -8.21 4.33 9.09
N THR A 129 -8.59 5.56 9.39
CA THR A 129 -7.91 6.38 10.40
C THR A 129 -8.86 6.75 11.53
N CYS A 130 -8.34 6.84 12.75
CA CYS A 130 -9.09 7.26 13.93
C CYS A 130 -8.19 8.04 14.89
N VAL A 131 -8.78 8.88 15.74
CA VAL A 131 -8.03 9.59 16.79
C VAL A 131 -8.26 8.90 18.12
N ASN A 132 -7.19 8.54 18.83
CA ASN A 132 -7.32 7.97 20.16
C ASN A 132 -7.70 9.04 21.17
N ILE A 133 -8.97 9.07 21.57
CA ILE A 133 -9.45 9.99 22.60
C ILE A 133 -9.66 9.31 23.95
N ASN A 134 -9.42 7.99 24.04
CA ASN A 134 -9.59 7.16 25.24
C ASN A 134 -10.89 7.50 26.00
N ILE A 135 -12.03 7.45 25.29
CA ILE A 135 -13.32 7.82 25.86
C ILE A 135 -13.98 6.62 26.54
N GLY A 136 -14.18 6.73 27.85
CA GLY A 136 -14.82 5.70 28.68
C GLY A 136 -13.89 4.53 29.05
N ALA A 137 -14.46 3.51 29.67
CA ALA A 137 -13.70 2.31 30.03
C ALA A 137 -13.26 1.55 28.77
N ILE A 138 -11.94 1.40 28.59
CA ILE A 138 -11.38 0.54 27.55
C ILE A 138 -11.63 -0.91 27.99
N SER A 139 -12.19 -1.71 27.08
CA SER A 139 -12.38 -3.13 27.31
C SER A 139 -11.04 -3.81 27.55
N THR A 140 -10.97 -4.70 28.54
CA THR A 140 -9.80 -5.57 28.74
C THR A 140 -9.80 -6.76 27.79
N SER A 141 -10.90 -6.99 27.06
CA SER A 141 -11.06 -8.11 26.12
C SER A 141 -10.65 -7.76 24.70
N PHE A 142 -10.59 -6.47 24.36
CA PHE A 142 -10.25 -5.99 23.02
C PHE A 142 -9.20 -4.88 23.11
N ASP A 143 -8.24 -4.90 22.20
CA ASP A 143 -7.11 -3.97 22.23
C ASP A 143 -7.50 -2.54 21.83
N ILE A 144 -8.51 -2.39 20.98
CA ILE A 144 -9.06 -1.11 20.56
C ILE A 144 -10.56 -1.20 20.33
N THR A 145 -11.26 -0.14 20.73
CA THR A 145 -12.66 0.08 20.43
C THR A 145 -12.79 1.24 19.46
N LEU A 146 -13.34 0.98 18.28
CA LEU A 146 -13.57 1.98 17.24
C LEU A 146 -14.98 2.54 17.33
N HIS A 147 -15.18 3.79 16.88
CA HIS A 147 -16.52 4.25 16.58
C HIS A 147 -17.17 3.36 15.50
N THR A 148 -18.48 3.12 15.60
CA THR A 148 -19.24 2.31 14.62
C THR A 148 -18.94 2.69 13.17
N SER A 149 -18.96 3.98 12.83
CA SER A 149 -18.69 4.43 11.44
C SER A 149 -17.24 4.22 10.99
N VAL A 150 -16.28 4.20 11.93
CA VAL A 150 -14.87 3.91 11.62
C VAL A 150 -14.71 2.41 11.38
N PHE A 151 -15.41 1.58 12.15
CA PHE A 151 -15.40 0.13 11.97
C PHE A 151 -16.04 -0.28 10.64
N GLU A 152 -17.16 0.33 10.28
CA GLU A 152 -17.85 0.11 8.99
C GLU A 152 -16.96 0.44 7.77
N ALA A 153 -15.97 1.32 7.93
CA ALA A 153 -15.01 1.61 6.86
C ALA A 153 -14.05 0.43 6.57
N ILE A 154 -13.85 -0.49 7.51
CA ILE A 154 -12.90 -1.61 7.39
C ILE A 154 -13.57 -2.99 7.32
N ALA A 155 -14.82 -3.13 7.77
CA ALA A 155 -15.57 -4.39 7.81
C ALA A 155 -17.06 -4.15 8.10
N GLU A 156 -17.87 -5.21 8.05
CA GLU A 156 -19.26 -5.16 8.49
C GLU A 156 -19.36 -5.39 10.00
N LEU A 157 -20.36 -4.80 10.66
CA LEU A 157 -20.54 -4.90 12.12
C LEU A 157 -20.70 -6.34 12.65
N ILE A 158 -21.18 -7.25 11.81
CA ILE A 158 -21.31 -8.67 12.14
C ILE A 158 -19.97 -9.40 12.23
N ASP A 159 -18.91 -8.84 11.65
CA ASP A 159 -17.60 -9.47 11.61
C ASP A 159 -16.78 -9.17 12.89
N ALA A 160 -17.30 -8.36 13.81
CA ALA A 160 -16.62 -8.09 15.06
C ALA A 160 -16.61 -9.33 15.97
N PRO A 161 -15.49 -9.62 16.66
CA PRO A 161 -14.22 -8.89 16.68
C PRO A 161 -13.25 -9.27 15.54
N LEU A 162 -12.41 -8.32 15.12
CA LEU A 162 -11.51 -8.47 13.96
C LEU A 162 -10.03 -8.38 14.32
N PRO A 163 -9.16 -9.19 13.69
CA PRO A 163 -7.72 -9.01 13.77
C PRO A 163 -7.29 -7.77 12.97
N ILE A 164 -6.51 -6.90 13.62
CA ILE A 164 -6.09 -5.64 13.04
C ILE A 164 -4.61 -5.33 13.33
N GLU A 165 -4.08 -4.40 12.58
CA GLU A 165 -2.78 -3.78 12.78
C GLU A 165 -2.97 -2.28 12.93
N LEU A 166 -2.38 -1.72 13.99
CA LEU A 166 -2.40 -0.30 14.31
C LEU A 166 -1.03 0.30 13.99
N THR A 167 -1.03 1.45 13.33
CA THR A 167 0.18 2.22 13.02
C THR A 167 -0.01 3.69 13.35
N TRP A 168 1.03 4.31 13.92
CA TRP A 168 1.04 5.73 14.32
C TRP A 168 2.47 6.31 14.45
#